data_AF-A0A2T0L2P5-F1
#
_entry.id   AF-A0A2T0L2P5-F1
#
_cell.length_a   1.000
_cell.length_b   1.000
_cell.length_c   1.000
_cell.angle_alpha   90.00
_cell.angle_beta   90.00
_cell.angle_gamma   90.00
#
_symmetry.space_group_name_H-M   'P 1'
#
loop_
_entity.id
_entity.type
_entity.pdbx_description
1 polymer ?
#
loop_
_entity_poly.entity_id
_entity_poly.type
_entity_poly.pdbx_seq_one_letter_code
_entity_poly.pdbx_strand_id
1 'polypeptide(L)'
;MKTRVFTYVECPCGHRGALIETLDVGDLKDRRHRTWLRNLVHTGTYDGEDGLFEKMKPGCPACGRSLGPDDVVGRSELHGSDEVLRPSDDSGSAKTNLSIGR
;
A
#
# COMPACT_ATOMS: atom_id res chain seq x y z
N MET A 1 2.96 -13.79 -3.43
CA MET A 1 2.99 -12.68 -4.40
C MET A 1 2.22 -11.52 -3.81
N LYS A 2 2.82 -10.32 -3.78
CA LYS A 2 2.20 -9.14 -3.21
C LYS A 2 1.84 -8.16 -4.31
N THR A 3 0.56 -7.91 -4.49
CA THR A 3 0.07 -6.90 -5.45
C THR A 3 -0.40 -5.67 -4.69
N ARG A 4 0.00 -4.49 -5.16
CA ARG A 4 -0.51 -3.20 -4.68
C ARG A 4 -1.21 -2.49 -5.82
N VAL A 5 -2.49 -2.19 -5.63
CA VAL A 5 -3.32 -1.44 -6.58
C VAL A 5 -3.49 -0.02 -6.05
N PHE A 6 -3.24 0.97 -6.90
CA PHE A 6 -3.43 2.37 -6.63
C PHE A 6 -4.57 2.87 -7.52
N THR A 7 -5.66 3.35 -6.90
CA THR A 7 -6.76 4.00 -7.60
C THR A 7 -6.67 5.49 -7.30
N TYR A 8 -6.28 6.27 -8.30
CA TYR A 8 -6.14 7.72 -8.19
C TYR A 8 -7.48 8.40 -8.44
N VAL A 9 -7.82 9.35 -7.58
CA VAL A 9 -9.05 10.14 -7.67
C VAL A 9 -8.74 11.63 -7.66
N GLU A 10 -9.58 12.38 -8.35
CA GLU A 10 -9.53 13.84 -8.41
C GLU A 10 -10.90 14.40 -8.07
N CYS A 11 -10.97 15.14 -6.97
CA CYS A 11 -12.18 15.87 -6.61
C CYS A 11 -12.37 17.05 -7.58
N PRO A 12 -13.61 17.42 -7.94
CA PRO A 12 -13.86 18.60 -8.77
C PRO A 12 -13.37 19.94 -8.20
N CYS A 13 -13.00 20.00 -6.91
CA CYS A 13 -12.31 21.15 -6.33
C CYS A 13 -10.79 21.21 -6.65
N GLY A 14 -10.27 20.23 -7.41
CA GLY A 14 -8.86 20.09 -7.79
C GLY A 14 -8.01 19.26 -6.82
N HIS A 15 -8.56 18.85 -5.67
CA HIS A 15 -7.82 18.02 -4.70
C HIS A 15 -7.65 16.59 -5.20
N ARG A 16 -6.43 16.05 -5.10
CA ARG A 16 -6.08 14.71 -5.57
C ARG A 16 -5.70 13.78 -4.43
N GLY A 17 -6.06 12.51 -4.57
CA GLY A 17 -5.73 11.47 -3.61
C GLY A 17 -5.70 10.09 -4.24
N ALA A 18 -5.52 9.07 -3.40
CA ALA A 18 -5.57 7.68 -3.85
C ALA A 18 -6.17 6.75 -2.81
N LEU A 19 -6.91 5.75 -3.30
CA LEU A 19 -7.24 4.54 -2.55
C LEU A 19 -6.16 3.51 -2.86
N ILE A 20 -5.57 2.91 -1.84
CA ILE A 20 -4.51 1.92 -2.00
C ILE A 20 -4.99 0.60 -1.44
N GLU A 21 -4.95 -0.42 -2.28
CA GLU A 21 -5.27 -1.80 -1.93
C GLU A 21 -4.00 -2.65 -2.00
N THR A 22 -3.73 -3.44 -0.97
CA THR A 22 -2.66 -4.45 -0.96
C THR A 22 -3.28 -5.82 -0.82
N LEU A 23 -2.99 -6.68 -1.80
CA LEU A 23 -3.35 -8.08 -1.86
C LEU A 23 -2.08 -8.89 -1.62
N ASP A 24 -1.98 -9.51 -0.46
CA ASP A 24 -0.94 -10.50 -0.17
C ASP A 24 -1.48 -11.90 -0.44
N VAL A 25 -1.06 -12.46 -1.58
CA VAL A 25 -1.35 -13.84 -1.99
C VAL A 25 -0.13 -14.69 -1.61
N GLY A 26 0.09 -14.88 -0.30
CA GLY A 26 1.02 -15.87 0.24
C GLY A 26 0.44 -17.28 0.17
N ASP A 27 1.13 -18.25 0.79
CA ASP A 27 0.59 -19.59 1.00
C ASP A 27 -0.77 -19.50 1.69
N LEU A 28 -1.72 -20.32 1.24
CA LEU A 28 -3.19 -20.27 1.41
C LEU A 28 -3.74 -19.99 2.83
N LYS A 29 -2.90 -19.92 3.86
CA LYS A 29 -3.27 -19.63 5.25
C LYS A 29 -3.26 -18.13 5.63
N ASP A 30 -2.52 -17.28 4.92
CA ASP A 30 -2.28 -15.88 5.33
C ASP A 30 -2.69 -14.84 4.27
N ARG A 31 -3.84 -15.02 3.60
CA ARG A 31 -4.35 -14.01 2.65
C ARG A 31 -4.66 -12.70 3.38
N ARG A 32 -3.73 -11.74 3.31
CA ARG A 32 -3.88 -10.42 3.96
C ARG A 32 -4.33 -9.39 2.93
N HIS A 33 -5.56 -8.92 3.11
CA HIS A 33 -6.10 -7.77 2.39
C HIS A 33 -5.99 -6.52 3.27
N ARG A 34 -5.36 -5.47 2.75
CA ARG A 34 -5.25 -4.17 3.45
C ARG A 34 -5.61 -3.04 2.51
N THR A 35 -6.35 -2.06 3.03
CA THR A 35 -6.80 -0.89 2.27
C THR A 35 -6.57 0.37 3.09
N TRP A 36 -6.04 1.44 2.49
CA TRP A 36 -5.91 2.74 3.16
C TRP A 36 -5.94 3.90 2.17
N LEU A 37 -6.31 5.07 2.70
CA LEU A 37 -6.41 6.32 1.95
C LEU A 37 -5.08 7.08 1.99
N ARG A 38 -4.69 7.66 0.85
CA ARG A 38 -3.59 8.62 0.75
C ARG A 38 -4.14 9.98 0.34
N ASN A 39 -3.87 10.99 1.16
CA ASN A 39 -4.36 12.37 0.97
C ASN A 39 -5.88 12.47 0.86
N LEU A 40 -6.62 11.53 1.45
CA LEU A 40 -8.09 11.53 1.56
C LEU A 40 -8.45 11.19 3.01
N VAL A 41 -9.70 11.44 3.39
CA VAL A 41 -10.21 11.13 4.73
C VAL A 41 -11.34 10.10 4.65
N HIS A 42 -11.54 9.32 5.71
CA HIS A 42 -12.63 8.33 5.79
C HIS A 42 -13.90 9.00 6.35
N THR A 43 -14.43 9.99 5.62
CA THR A 43 -15.60 10.79 6.03
C THR A 43 -16.62 10.97 4.91
N GLY A 44 -16.44 10.26 3.79
CA GLY A 44 -17.40 10.23 2.71
C GLY A 44 -18.68 9.47 3.09
N THR A 45 -19.62 9.47 2.16
CA THR A 45 -20.96 8.88 2.35
C THR A 45 -21.32 7.92 1.21
N TYR A 46 -20.36 7.54 0.37
CA TYR A 46 -20.58 6.61 -0.73
C TYR A 46 -21.13 5.26 -0.23
N ASP A 47 -22.23 4.81 -0.84
CA ASP A 47 -23.01 3.62 -0.53
C ASP A 47 -23.39 2.81 -1.79
N GLY A 48 -22.67 3.02 -2.91
CA GLY A 48 -22.87 2.31 -4.16
C GLY A 48 -22.14 0.97 -4.26
N GLU A 49 -22.18 0.36 -5.46
CA GLU A 49 -21.73 -1.02 -5.69
C GLU A 49 -20.20 -1.23 -5.70
N ASP A 50 -19.39 -0.16 -5.82
CA ASP A 50 -17.94 -0.31 -5.76
C ASP A 50 -17.50 -0.56 -4.30
N GLY A 51 -17.26 -1.83 -3.98
CA GLY A 51 -16.94 -2.26 -2.63
C GLY A 51 -15.68 -1.63 -2.05
N LEU A 52 -14.73 -1.16 -2.86
CA LEU A 52 -13.55 -0.45 -2.35
C LEU A 52 -13.96 0.95 -1.86
N PHE A 53 -14.74 1.68 -2.66
CA PHE A 53 -15.25 3.00 -2.28
C PHE A 53 -16.27 2.91 -1.15
N GLU A 54 -17.15 1.91 -1.13
CA GLU A 54 -18.12 1.68 -0.05
C GLU A 54 -17.42 1.40 1.27
N LYS A 55 -16.38 0.55 1.26
CA LYS A 55 -15.56 0.24 2.44
C LYS A 55 -14.78 1.45 2.93
N MET A 56 -14.20 2.22 2.01
CA MET A 56 -13.24 3.27 2.34
C MET A 56 -13.84 4.67 2.46
N LYS A 57 -15.10 4.86 2.04
CA LYS A 57 -15.85 6.12 2.09
C LYS A 57 -14.94 7.36 1.93
N PRO A 58 -14.23 7.49 0.79
CA PRO A 58 -13.25 8.55 0.64
C PRO A 58 -13.94 9.91 0.64
N GLY A 59 -13.48 10.81 1.49
CA GLY A 59 -13.85 12.22 1.53
C GLY A 59 -12.69 13.10 1.12
N CYS A 60 -12.99 14.19 0.44
CA CYS A 60 -12.04 15.24 0.12
C CYS A 60 -11.78 16.08 1.38
N PRO A 61 -10.54 16.14 1.91
CA PRO A 61 -10.23 16.96 3.08
C PRO A 61 -10.32 18.46 2.81
N ALA A 62 -10.26 18.89 1.54
CA ALA A 62 -10.28 20.30 1.17
C ALA A 62 -11.71 20.90 1.14
N CYS A 63 -12.70 20.13 0.69
CA CYS A 63 -14.07 20.63 0.53
C CYS A 63 -15.15 19.78 1.21
N GLY A 64 -14.77 18.67 1.87
CA GLY A 64 -15.69 17.78 2.57
C GLY A 64 -16.53 16.87 1.66
N ARG A 65 -16.45 17.02 0.33
CA ARG A 65 -17.19 16.22 -0.63
C ARG A 65 -16.83 14.73 -0.53
N SER A 66 -17.84 13.86 -0.56
CA SER A 66 -17.64 12.42 -0.76
C SER A 66 -17.19 12.12 -2.18
N LEU A 67 -16.19 11.25 -2.32
CA LEU A 67 -15.66 10.80 -3.61
C LEU A 67 -16.18 9.40 -3.93
N GLY A 68 -16.35 9.13 -5.22
CA GLY A 68 -16.84 7.86 -5.76
C GLY A 68 -16.06 7.40 -7.00
N PRO A 69 -16.50 6.29 -7.62
CA PRO A 69 -15.89 5.75 -8.85
C PRO A 69 -15.83 6.76 -10.01
N ASP A 70 -16.78 7.70 -10.08
CA ASP A 70 -16.82 8.74 -11.12
C ASP A 70 -15.68 9.77 -10.98
N ASP A 71 -15.07 9.88 -9.80
CA ASP A 71 -13.95 10.79 -9.55
C ASP A 71 -12.59 10.12 -9.85
N VAL A 72 -12.58 8.89 -10.40
CA VAL A 72 -11.35 8.14 -10.74
C VAL A 72 -10.69 8.71 -11.99
N VAL A 73 -9.40 9.02 -11.88
CA VAL A 73 -8.58 9.56 -12.98
C VAL A 73 -7.47 8.62 -13.43
N GLY A 74 -7.26 7.50 -12.74
CA GLY A 74 -6.29 6.49 -13.15
C GLY A 74 -6.14 5.33 -12.18
N ARG A 75 -5.59 4.23 -12.68
CA ARG A 75 -5.28 3.03 -11.90
C ARG A 75 -3.88 2.54 -12.24
N SER A 76 -3.15 2.05 -11.23
CA SER A 76 -1.81 1.46 -11.40
C SER A 76 -1.65 0.25 -10.50
N GLU A 77 -1.00 -0.80 -11.00
CA GLU A 77 -0.75 -2.03 -10.26
C GLU A 77 0.76 -2.27 -10.14
N LEU A 78 1.23 -2.51 -8.92
CA LEU A 78 2.60 -2.90 -8.63
C LEU A 78 2.61 -4.34 -8.15
N HIS A 79 3.31 -5.19 -8.88
CA HIS A 79 3.54 -6.59 -8.54
C HIS A 79 4.91 -6.72 -7.88
N GLY A 80 4.94 -7.08 -6.60
CA GLY A 80 6.17 -7.42 -5.89
C GLY A 80 6.44 -8.92 -5.98
N SER A 81 7.57 -9.29 -6.59
CA SER A 81 8.26 -10.55 -6.28
C SER A 81 9.03 -10.34 -4.99
N ASP A 82 8.69 -11.08 -3.93
CA ASP A 82 9.44 -11.09 -2.67
C ASP A 82 10.80 -11.78 -2.85
N GLU A 83 11.68 -11.20 -3.65
CA GLU A 83 13.11 -11.48 -3.60
C GLU A 83 13.84 -10.17 -3.35
N VAL A 84 13.71 -9.68 -2.11
CA VAL A 84 14.79 -8.86 -1.57
C VAL A 84 15.96 -9.83 -1.39
N LEU A 85 16.76 -9.99 -2.44
CA LEU A 85 18.13 -10.50 -2.33
C LEU A 85 18.81 -9.61 -1.29
N ARG A 86 18.80 -10.05 -0.03
CA ARG A 86 19.76 -9.57 0.95
C ARG A 86 21.11 -9.90 0.33
N PRO A 87 22.00 -8.91 0.14
CA PRO A 87 23.39 -9.24 -0.14
C PRO A 87 23.81 -10.24 0.93
N SER A 88 24.23 -11.43 0.50
CA SER A 88 24.97 -12.33 1.36
C SER A 88 26.19 -11.54 1.83
N ASP A 89 26.22 -11.18 3.11
CA ASP A 89 27.45 -10.75 3.76
C ASP A 89 28.43 -11.94 3.72
N ASP A 90 29.13 -12.08 2.61
CA ASP A 90 30.32 -12.91 2.51
C ASP A 90 31.49 -12.11 3.08
N SER A 91 31.87 -12.43 4.30
CA SER A 91 33.22 -12.24 4.79
C SER A 91 33.47 -13.19 5.95
N GLY A 92 33.90 -14.40 5.59
CA GLY A 92 34.43 -15.38 6.52
C GLY A 92 35.74 -14.93 7.17
N SER A 93 35.99 -15.53 8.34
CA SER A 93 37.29 -15.84 8.92
C SER A 93 38.27 -14.72 9.27
N ALA A 94 38.38 -14.46 10.57
CA ALA A 94 39.68 -14.56 11.26
C ALA A 94 39.49 -14.99 12.72
N LYS A 95 39.85 -16.25 13.03
CA LYS A 95 40.20 -16.65 14.40
C LYS A 95 41.50 -15.94 14.78
N THR A 96 41.48 -15.13 15.83
CA THR A 96 42.71 -14.72 16.53
C THR A 96 42.68 -15.22 17.97
N ASN A 97 43.48 -16.26 18.22
CA ASN A 97 43.89 -16.67 19.55
C ASN A 97 44.66 -15.52 20.19
N LEU A 98 44.18 -15.03 21.34
CA LEU A 98 44.88 -14.05 22.14
C LEU A 98 45.73 -14.80 23.19
N SER A 99 47.03 -14.94 22.92
CA SER A 99 48.03 -15.28 23.93
C SER A 99 48.63 -13.98 24.46
N ILE A 100 48.36 -13.65 25.73
CA ILE A 100 49.05 -12.57 26.44
C ILE A 100 50.03 -13.20 27.41
N GLY A 101 51.32 -12.95 27.17
CA GLY A 101 52.38 -13.15 28.14
C GLY A 101 53.09 -11.83 28.39
N ARG A 102 53.10 -11.40 29.65
CA ARG A 102 54.30 -10.98 30.38
C ARG A 102 53.99 -10.83 31.86
#